data_AF-A0A915CLL6-F1
#
_entry.id   AF-A0A915CLL6-F1
#
_cell.length_a   1.000
_cell.length_b   1.000
_cell.length_c   1.000
_cell.angle_alpha   90.00
_cell.angle_beta   90.00
_cell.angle_gamma   90.00
#
_symmetry.space_group_name_H-M   'P 1'
#
loop_
_entity.id
_entity.type
_entity.pdbx_description
1 polymer ?
#
loop_
_entity_poly.entity_id
_entity_poly.type
_entity_poly.pdbx_seq_one_letter_code
_entity_poly.pdbx_strand_id
1 'polypeptide(L)'
;MGQDQTRKRLSTKSSSQIVVVNSSATPVGDPKEDEELKKMKEIPRFFPILKGVLPAFKDSPEILTKIEPKYIYRFLHRLQFHFSVCSRTVSSEQSSISTQIVEVDQLIGNLSKKMTQTTKKYDYFTAEMKKAELLNQQLDSLQLLFQEIIPGLIFLNEILPDAERLPTLQLPTPQQI
;
A
#
# COMPACT_ATOMS: atom_id res chain seq x y z
N MET A 1 -21.82 -4.86 26.58
CA MET A 1 -20.71 -5.80 26.83
C MET A 1 -20.40 -6.46 25.50
N GLY A 2 -19.36 -6.09 24.76
CA GLY A 2 -17.95 -6.42 25.03
C GLY A 2 -17.61 -7.70 24.24
N GLN A 3 -17.21 -7.57 22.96
CA GLN A 3 -15.90 -7.94 22.38
C GLN A 3 -15.54 -9.43 22.60
N ASP A 4 -15.14 -10.21 21.60
CA ASP A 4 -13.87 -10.02 20.89
C ASP A 4 -13.80 -10.93 19.63
N GLN A 5 -13.05 -10.44 18.65
CA GLN A 5 -12.65 -11.11 17.44
C GLN A 5 -11.65 -12.24 17.77
N THR A 6 -11.58 -13.28 16.94
CA THR A 6 -10.26 -13.77 16.48
C THR A 6 -10.39 -14.66 15.25
N ARG A 7 -10.03 -14.07 14.13
CA ARG A 7 -9.69 -14.71 12.86
C ARG A 7 -8.38 -15.49 13.04
N LYS A 8 -8.39 -16.81 12.84
CA LYS A 8 -7.16 -17.59 12.63
C LYS A 8 -7.19 -18.26 11.26
N ARG A 9 -6.50 -17.61 10.31
CA ARG A 9 -5.89 -18.29 9.16
C ARG A 9 -4.55 -18.87 9.62
N LEU A 10 -4.21 -20.06 9.13
CA LEU A 10 -2.91 -20.71 8.91
C LEU A 10 -3.25 -22.22 8.80
N SER A 11 -2.78 -23.05 7.89
CA SER A 11 -1.66 -23.01 6.95
C SER A 11 -1.87 -24.22 6.02
N THR A 12 -2.12 -24.04 4.73
CA THR A 12 -2.26 -25.17 3.79
C THR A 12 -0.88 -25.67 3.36
N LYS A 13 -0.36 -26.67 4.07
CA LYS A 13 0.65 -27.58 3.52
C LYS A 13 -0.02 -28.36 2.40
N SER A 14 0.44 -28.18 1.17
CA SER A 14 0.04 -28.97 0.01
C SER A 14 0.61 -30.38 0.15
N SER A 15 -0.17 -31.29 0.75
CA SER A 15 0.03 -32.73 0.57
C SER A 15 -0.85 -33.18 -0.60
N SER A 16 -0.22 -33.67 -1.66
CA SER A 16 -0.87 -34.21 -2.85
C SER A 16 -2.03 -35.14 -2.51
N GLN A 17 -3.26 -34.67 -2.73
CA GLN A 17 -4.47 -35.46 -2.56
C GLN A 17 -4.61 -36.39 -3.76
N ILE A 18 -4.15 -37.64 -3.61
CA ILE A 18 -4.37 -38.69 -4.61
C ILE A 18 -5.83 -39.11 -4.48
N VAL A 19 -6.64 -38.69 -5.44
CA VAL A 19 -8.03 -39.13 -5.59
C VAL A 19 -8.01 -40.43 -6.40
N VAL A 20 -8.20 -41.56 -5.70
CA VAL A 20 -8.44 -42.85 -6.34
C VAL A 20 -9.90 -42.87 -6.79
N VAL A 21 -10.12 -42.76 -8.10
CA VAL A 21 -11.44 -42.94 -8.70
C VAL A 21 -11.70 -44.44 -8.80
N ASN A 22 -12.62 -44.95 -7.99
CA ASN A 22 -13.13 -46.30 -8.17
C ASN A 22 -13.80 -46.40 -9.54
N SER A 23 -13.31 -47.30 -10.39
CA SER A 23 -13.93 -47.66 -11.65
C SER A 23 -15.30 -48.27 -11.37
N SER A 24 -16.34 -47.44 -11.45
CA SER A 24 -17.72 -47.91 -11.52
C SER A 24 -17.85 -48.79 -12.76
N ALA A 25 -18.31 -50.02 -12.54
CA ALA A 25 -18.60 -51.02 -13.57
C ALA A 25 -19.80 -50.61 -14.44
N THR A 26 -19.63 -49.59 -15.27
CA THR A 26 -20.36 -49.51 -16.53
C THR A 26 -19.62 -50.41 -17.52
N PRO A 27 -20.30 -51.23 -18.34
CA PRO A 27 -19.64 -51.98 -19.39
C PRO A 27 -19.17 -50.94 -20.41
N VAL A 28 -17.94 -50.45 -20.22
CA VAL A 28 -17.21 -49.75 -21.27
C VAL A 28 -17.14 -50.77 -22.40
N GLY A 29 -17.80 -50.45 -23.52
CA GLY A 29 -17.71 -51.24 -24.75
C GLY A 29 -16.25 -51.44 -25.14
N ASP A 30 -15.99 -52.37 -26.06
CA ASP A 30 -14.64 -52.71 -26.49
C ASP A 30 -13.83 -51.40 -26.73
N PRO A 31 -12.73 -51.13 -26.01
CA PRO A 31 -12.02 -49.84 -26.03
C PRO A 31 -11.45 -49.44 -27.40
N LYS A 32 -11.66 -50.27 -28.42
CA LYS A 32 -11.40 -50.01 -29.84
C LYS A 32 -12.52 -49.22 -30.52
N GLU A 33 -13.74 -49.26 -29.98
CA GLU A 33 -14.94 -48.63 -30.55
C GLU A 33 -15.30 -47.29 -29.91
N ASP A 34 -14.54 -46.83 -28.90
CA ASP A 34 -14.74 -45.53 -28.29
C ASP A 34 -14.52 -44.39 -29.31
N GLU A 35 -15.59 -43.64 -29.57
CA GLU A 35 -15.62 -42.46 -30.44
C GLU A 35 -14.55 -41.43 -30.08
N GLU A 36 -14.28 -41.22 -28.78
CA GLU A 36 -13.26 -40.29 -28.31
C GLU A 36 -11.83 -40.78 -28.63
N LEU A 37 -11.58 -42.08 -28.50
CA LEU A 37 -10.31 -42.70 -28.85
C LEU A 37 -10.07 -42.71 -30.37
N LYS A 38 -11.13 -42.81 -31.18
CA LYS A 38 -11.05 -42.61 -32.64
C LYS A 38 -10.67 -41.17 -32.99
N LYS A 39 -11.32 -40.19 -32.40
CA LYS A 39 -11.00 -38.75 -32.58
C LYS A 39 -9.56 -38.41 -32.16
N MET A 40 -9.06 -39.01 -31.07
CA MET A 40 -7.66 -38.83 -30.65
C MET A 40 -6.65 -39.46 -31.62
N LYS A 41 -7.01 -40.53 -32.33
CA LYS A 41 -6.16 -41.15 -33.36
C LYS A 41 -6.15 -40.37 -34.67
N GLU A 42 -7.22 -39.62 -34.96
CA GLU A 42 -7.32 -38.77 -36.15
C GLU A 42 -6.46 -37.50 -36.07
N ILE A 43 -6.06 -37.07 -34.86
CA ILE A 43 -5.18 -35.91 -34.69
C ILE A 43 -3.83 -36.17 -35.39
N PRO A 44 -3.44 -35.34 -36.37
CA PRO A 44 -2.14 -35.45 -37.01
C PRO A 44 -1.02 -35.35 -35.99
N ARG A 45 -0.17 -36.39 -35.92
CA ARG A 45 0.96 -36.39 -34.98
C ARG A 45 2.05 -35.44 -35.49
N PHE A 46 2.34 -34.41 -34.69
CA PHE A 46 3.49 -33.54 -34.93
C PHE A 46 4.75 -34.22 -34.41
N PHE A 47 5.64 -34.57 -35.34
CA PHE A 47 6.96 -35.08 -34.98
C PHE A 47 7.92 -33.92 -34.74
N PRO A 48 8.85 -34.02 -33.77
CA PRO A 48 9.92 -33.06 -33.62
C PRO A 48 10.71 -32.95 -34.93
N ILE A 49 11.22 -31.75 -35.21
CA ILE A 49 12.00 -31.45 -36.42
C ILE A 49 13.19 -32.43 -36.53
N LEU A 50 13.78 -32.81 -35.39
CA LEU A 50 14.80 -33.84 -35.28
C LEU A 50 14.17 -35.20 -35.05
N LYS A 51 13.73 -35.87 -36.12
CA LYS A 51 13.09 -37.19 -36.01
C LYS A 51 14.03 -38.26 -35.42
N GLY A 52 15.35 -38.12 -35.58
CA GLY A 52 16.36 -39.03 -35.03
C GLY A 52 16.45 -39.07 -33.50
N VAL A 53 15.89 -38.10 -32.77
CA VAL A 53 15.84 -38.15 -31.29
C VAL A 53 14.74 -39.08 -30.76
N LEU A 54 13.82 -39.53 -31.63
CA LEU A 54 12.77 -40.47 -31.25
C LEU A 54 13.27 -41.91 -31.45
N PRO A 55 13.05 -42.81 -30.48
CA PRO A 55 13.53 -44.20 -30.56
C PRO A 55 12.98 -44.97 -31.77
N ALA A 56 11.82 -44.57 -32.29
CA ALA A 56 11.18 -45.19 -33.47
C ALA A 56 11.68 -44.66 -34.83
N PHE A 57 12.49 -43.60 -34.85
CA PHE A 57 12.90 -42.89 -36.08
C PHE A 57 14.41 -42.67 -36.16
N LYS A 58 15.20 -43.50 -35.48
CA LYS A 58 16.68 -43.44 -35.47
C LYS A 58 17.30 -43.49 -36.88
N ASP A 59 16.66 -44.21 -37.82
CA ASP A 59 17.15 -44.37 -39.19
C ASP A 59 16.54 -43.37 -40.19
N SER A 60 15.76 -42.39 -39.71
CA SER A 60 15.20 -41.34 -40.58
C SER A 60 16.32 -40.45 -41.11
N PRO A 61 16.37 -40.14 -42.44
CA PRO A 61 17.48 -39.40 -43.03
C PRO A 61 17.72 -38.11 -42.25
N GLU A 62 18.89 -38.08 -41.61
CA GLU A 62 19.25 -37.09 -40.61
C GLU A 62 19.21 -35.69 -41.21
N ILE A 63 18.19 -34.90 -40.83
CA ILE A 63 18.17 -33.46 -41.12
C ILE A 63 19.44 -32.78 -40.58
N LEU A 64 20.10 -33.40 -39.58
CA LEU A 64 21.42 -33.02 -39.06
C LEU A 64 22.51 -33.00 -40.15
N THR A 65 22.49 -33.89 -41.14
CA THR A 65 23.48 -33.88 -42.24
C THR A 65 23.22 -32.75 -43.24
N LYS A 66 22.01 -32.17 -43.25
CA LYS A 66 21.61 -31.06 -44.13
C LYS A 66 21.80 -29.68 -43.49
N ILE A 67 22.03 -29.61 -42.19
CA ILE A 67 22.24 -28.33 -41.49
C ILE A 67 23.74 -28.07 -41.39
N GLU A 68 24.25 -27.15 -42.22
CA GLU A 68 25.66 -26.75 -42.15
C GLU A 68 25.94 -26.06 -40.79
N PRO A 69 26.89 -26.54 -39.97
CA PRO A 69 27.19 -25.99 -38.65
C PRO A 69 27.54 -24.50 -38.66
N LYS A 70 28.08 -24.01 -39.78
CA LYS A 70 28.43 -22.61 -40.01
C LYS A 70 27.22 -21.67 -39.90
N TYR A 71 26.04 -22.06 -40.38
CA TYR A 71 24.85 -21.22 -40.27
C TYR A 71 24.32 -21.16 -38.84
N ILE A 72 24.35 -22.29 -38.12
CA ILE A 72 24.00 -22.33 -36.69
C ILE A 72 24.95 -21.42 -35.90
N TYR A 73 26.26 -21.53 -36.13
CA TYR A 73 27.26 -20.70 -35.45
C TYR A 73 27.02 -19.20 -35.67
N ARG A 74 26.80 -18.79 -36.93
CA ARG A 74 26.49 -17.37 -37.25
C ARG A 74 25.19 -16.90 -36.60
N PHE A 75 24.17 -17.76 -36.55
CA PHE A 75 22.92 -17.46 -35.88
C PHE A 75 23.11 -17.27 -34.37
N LEU A 76 23.80 -18.22 -33.72
CA LEU A 76 24.11 -18.14 -32.29
C LEU A 76 24.94 -16.90 -31.96
N HIS A 77 25.93 -16.55 -32.79
CA HIS A 77 26.73 -15.34 -32.59
C HIS A 77 25.87 -14.06 -32.72
N ARG A 78 24.95 -14.01 -33.68
CA ARG A 78 24.00 -12.88 -33.81
C ARG A 78 23.07 -12.80 -32.60
N LEU A 79 22.62 -13.93 -32.08
CA LEU A 79 21.78 -14.01 -30.90
C LEU A 79 22.55 -13.56 -29.64
N GLN A 80 23.79 -14.02 -29.47
CA GLN A 80 24.67 -13.60 -28.38
C GLN A 80 24.90 -12.08 -28.40
N PHE A 81 25.20 -11.53 -29.58
CA PHE A 81 25.38 -10.09 -29.74
C PHE A 81 24.10 -9.33 -29.35
N HIS A 82 22.94 -9.77 -29.84
CA HIS A 82 21.66 -9.15 -29.53
C HIS A 82 21.37 -9.20 -28.01
N PHE A 83 21.54 -10.35 -27.36
CA PHE A 83 21.35 -10.46 -25.92
C PHE A 83 22.34 -9.62 -25.12
N SER A 84 23.59 -9.51 -25.58
CA SER A 84 24.57 -8.63 -24.94
C SER A 84 24.14 -7.16 -25.04
N VAL A 85 23.59 -6.73 -26.18
CA VAL A 85 23.09 -5.36 -26.34
C VAL A 85 21.88 -5.14 -25.44
N CYS A 86 20.89 -6.03 -25.46
CA CYS A 86 19.71 -5.92 -24.60
C CYS A 86 20.09 -5.87 -23.12
N SER A 87 21.01 -6.74 -22.67
CA SER A 87 21.47 -6.76 -21.28
C SER A 87 22.15 -5.45 -20.88
N ARG A 88 22.98 -4.87 -21.76
CA ARG A 88 23.63 -3.57 -21.50
C ARG A 88 22.62 -2.43 -21.43
N THR A 89 21.67 -2.39 -22.35
CA THR A 89 20.60 -1.37 -22.35
C THR A 89 19.77 -1.46 -21.07
N VAL A 90 19.29 -2.65 -20.72
CA VAL A 90 18.51 -2.87 -19.50
C VAL A 90 19.32 -2.50 -18.26
N SER A 91 20.59 -2.89 -18.18
CA SER A 91 21.46 -2.55 -17.04
C SER A 91 21.67 -1.04 -16.91
N SER A 92 21.85 -0.34 -18.04
CA SER A 92 21.98 1.12 -18.07
C SER A 92 20.71 1.82 -17.60
N GLU A 93 19.54 1.37 -18.10
CA GLU A 93 18.24 1.92 -17.70
C GLU A 93 17.95 1.67 -16.21
N GLN A 94 18.23 0.46 -15.72
CA GLN A 94 18.10 0.13 -14.31
C GLN A 94 18.99 1.01 -13.42
N SER A 95 20.23 1.28 -13.83
CA SER A 95 21.13 2.19 -13.10
C SER A 95 20.60 3.62 -13.08
N SER A 96 20.02 4.10 -14.18
CA SER A 96 19.39 5.43 -14.25
C SER A 96 18.19 5.52 -13.31
N ILE A 97 17.28 4.55 -13.36
CA ILE A 97 16.11 4.48 -12.46
C ILE A 97 16.56 4.42 -11.01
N SER A 98 17.57 3.60 -10.68
CA SER A 98 18.09 3.50 -9.31
C SER A 98 18.61 4.84 -8.80
N THR A 99 19.25 5.63 -9.65
CA THR A 99 19.76 6.96 -9.28
C THR A 99 18.60 7.92 -9.00
N GLN A 100 17.58 7.93 -9.86
CA GLN A 100 16.39 8.76 -9.69
C GLN A 100 15.61 8.40 -8.42
N ILE A 101 15.51 7.12 -8.07
CA ILE A 101 14.88 6.68 -6.82
C ILE A 101 15.60 7.29 -5.62
N VAL A 102 16.94 7.24 -5.60
CA VAL A 102 17.74 7.81 -4.50
C VAL A 102 17.54 9.33 -4.40
N GLU A 103 17.45 10.04 -5.52
CA GLU A 103 17.17 11.49 -5.53
C GLU A 103 15.78 11.80 -4.96
N VAL A 104 14.76 11.04 -5.38
CA VAL A 104 13.39 11.19 -4.88
C VAL A 104 13.33 10.90 -3.38
N ASP A 105 14.00 9.86 -2.89
CA ASP A 105 14.07 9.52 -1.47
C ASP A 105 14.71 10.66 -0.64
N GLN A 106 15.75 11.31 -1.17
CA GLN A 106 16.36 12.48 -0.53
C GLN A 106 15.39 13.66 -0.47
N LEU A 107 14.65 13.94 -1.55
CA LEU A 107 13.64 14.99 -1.58
C LEU A 107 12.51 14.73 -0.57
N ILE A 108 12.02 13.49 -0.49
CA ILE A 108 11.02 13.07 0.49
C ILE A 108 11.56 13.24 1.91
N GLY A 109 12.81 12.84 2.16
CA GLY A 109 13.46 13.00 3.45
C GLY A 109 13.55 14.48 3.88
N ASN A 110 13.86 15.38 2.96
CA ASN A 110 13.90 16.82 3.22
C ASN A 110 12.50 17.40 3.46
N LEU A 111 11.51 17.00 2.66
CA LEU A 111 10.12 17.41 2.85
C LEU A 111 9.58 16.96 4.20
N SER A 112 9.86 15.72 4.61
CA SER A 112 9.43 15.16 5.90
C SER A 112 10.05 15.92 7.09
N LYS A 113 11.32 16.31 6.99
CA LYS A 113 11.97 17.18 8.00
C LYS A 113 11.28 18.54 8.09
N LYS A 114 11.00 19.17 6.95
CA LYS A 114 10.30 20.47 6.91
C LYS A 114 8.88 20.36 7.50
N MET A 115 8.15 19.31 7.13
CA MET A 115 6.82 19.03 7.66
C MET A 115 6.84 18.85 9.18
N THR A 116 7.79 18.06 9.69
CA THR A 116 7.95 17.85 11.14
C THR A 116 8.25 19.16 11.87
N GLN A 117 9.09 20.02 11.30
CA GLN A 117 9.36 21.33 11.87
C GLN A 117 8.13 22.24 11.89
N THR A 118 7.32 22.23 10.82
CA THR A 118 6.07 23.00 10.78
C THR A 118 5.06 22.48 11.80
N THR A 119 4.89 21.17 11.91
CA THR A 119 3.99 20.56 12.90
C THR A 119 4.38 20.96 14.32
N LYS A 120 5.68 20.90 14.68
CA LYS A 120 6.15 21.37 16.00
C LYS A 120 5.82 22.83 16.29
N LYS A 121 5.89 23.70 15.28
CA LYS A 121 5.50 25.12 15.43
C LYS A 121 4.00 25.27 15.66
N TYR A 122 3.18 24.51 14.94
CA TYR A 122 1.73 24.49 15.16
C TYR A 122 1.38 23.92 16.53
N ASP A 123 2.03 22.85 16.99
CA ASP A 123 1.81 22.29 18.33
C ASP A 123 2.11 23.31 19.42
N TYR A 124 3.22 24.06 19.29
CA TYR A 124 3.57 25.14 20.21
C TYR A 124 2.50 26.26 20.18
N PHE A 125 2.09 26.68 18.99
CA PHE A 125 1.05 27.71 18.84
C PHE A 125 -0.29 27.28 19.45
N THR A 126 -0.72 26.04 19.21
CA THR A 126 -1.93 25.47 19.81
C THR A 126 -1.83 25.39 21.33
N ALA A 127 -0.66 25.05 21.88
CA ALA A 127 -0.44 25.05 23.31
C ALA A 127 -0.58 26.46 23.91
N GLU A 128 -0.08 27.48 23.22
CA GLU A 128 -0.22 28.87 23.66
C GLU A 128 -1.67 29.37 23.55
N MET A 129 -2.38 29.02 22.47
CA MET A 129 -3.79 29.34 22.31
C MET A 129 -4.65 28.75 23.44
N LYS A 130 -4.37 27.51 23.86
CA LYS A 130 -5.05 26.88 25.00
C LYS A 130 -4.82 27.63 26.32
N LYS A 131 -3.64 28.22 26.52
CA LYS A 131 -3.39 29.08 27.70
C LYS A 131 -4.20 30.37 27.64
N ALA A 132 -4.26 30.99 26.46
CA ALA A 132 -5.06 32.19 26.26
C ALA A 132 -6.56 31.91 26.48
N GLU A 133 -7.06 30.78 26.01
CA GLU A 133 -8.43 30.34 26.25
C GLU A 133 -8.71 30.13 27.74
N LEU A 134 -7.79 29.50 28.48
CA LEU A 134 -7.92 29.35 29.93
C LEU A 134 -7.96 30.71 30.65
N LEU A 135 -7.11 31.65 30.25
CA LEU A 135 -7.10 33.01 30.82
C LEU A 135 -8.41 33.74 30.53
N ASN A 136 -8.95 33.58 29.32
CA ASN A 136 -10.24 34.16 28.95
C ASN A 136 -11.37 33.58 29.83
N GLN A 137 -11.40 32.26 30.03
CA GLN A 137 -12.37 31.62 30.93
C GLN A 137 -12.24 32.11 32.40
N GLN A 138 -11.02 32.38 32.86
CA GLN A 138 -10.79 32.97 34.18
C GLN A 138 -11.31 34.41 34.26
N LEU A 139 -11.10 35.20 33.20
CA LEU A 139 -11.61 36.56 33.11
C LEU A 139 -13.14 36.58 33.12
N ASP A 140 -13.79 35.71 32.34
CA ASP A 140 -15.24 35.55 32.32
C ASP A 140 -15.80 35.19 33.71
N SER A 141 -15.11 34.28 34.42
CA SER A 141 -15.49 33.89 35.79
C SER A 141 -15.37 35.04 36.78
N LEU A 142 -14.32 35.84 36.66
CA LEU A 142 -14.09 37.01 37.50
C LEU A 142 -15.09 38.14 37.20
N GLN A 143 -15.46 38.31 35.93
CA GLN A 143 -16.53 39.23 35.54
C GLN A 143 -17.87 38.80 36.16
N LEU A 144 -18.19 37.51 36.15
CA LEU A 144 -19.39 36.98 36.79
C LEU A 144 -19.39 37.23 38.30
N LEU A 145 -18.26 36.96 38.97
CA LEU A 145 -18.09 37.22 40.41
C LEU A 145 -18.28 38.71 40.74
N PHE A 146 -17.70 39.61 39.95
CA PHE A 146 -17.91 41.04 40.16
C PHE A 146 -19.36 41.45 39.95
N GLN A 147 -20.03 40.88 38.95
CA GLN A 147 -21.46 41.13 38.71
C GLN A 147 -22.32 40.68 39.91
N GLU A 148 -21.91 39.65 40.65
CA GLU A 148 -22.56 39.22 41.90
C GLU A 148 -22.26 40.13 43.09
N ILE A 149 -21.02 40.63 43.23
CA ILE A 149 -20.60 41.47 44.36
C ILE A 149 -21.14 42.91 44.25
N ILE A 150 -21.27 43.45 43.04
CA ILE A 150 -21.71 44.84 42.80
C ILE A 150 -23.04 45.17 43.50
N PRO A 151 -24.12 44.38 43.35
CA PRO A 151 -25.37 44.63 44.07
C PRO A 151 -25.19 44.70 45.60
N GLY A 152 -24.36 43.84 46.18
CA GLY A 152 -24.06 43.87 47.61
C GLY A 152 -23.28 45.12 48.04
N LEU A 153 -22.36 45.59 47.20
CA LEU A 153 -21.63 46.83 47.42
C LEU A 153 -22.53 48.06 47.31
N ILE A 154 -23.43 48.08 46.33
CA ILE A 154 -24.45 49.14 46.18
C ILE A 154 -25.34 49.17 47.42
N PHE A 155 -25.84 48.01 47.86
CA PHE A 155 -26.66 47.91 49.07
C PHE A 155 -25.92 48.41 50.32
N LEU A 156 -24.66 48.02 50.51
CA LEU A 156 -23.84 48.51 51.62
C LEU A 156 -23.63 50.03 51.56
N ASN A 157 -23.43 50.56 50.36
CA ASN A 157 -23.26 51.98 50.13
C ASN A 157 -24.55 52.79 50.39
N GLU A 158 -25.72 52.21 50.16
CA GLU A 158 -27.00 52.87 50.49
C GLU A 158 -27.28 52.95 52.00
N ILE A 159 -26.69 52.07 52.81
CA ILE A 159 -26.78 52.09 54.28
C ILE A 159 -25.97 53.25 54.89
N LEU A 160 -24.98 53.78 54.16
CA LEU A 160 -24.16 54.89 54.64
C LEU A 160 -24.95 56.22 54.67
N PRO A 161 -24.67 57.11 55.65
CA PRO A 161 -25.21 58.47 55.66
C PRO A 161 -24.89 59.21 54.35
N ASP A 162 -25.79 60.08 53.90
CA ASP A 162 -25.69 60.72 52.58
C ASP A 162 -24.37 61.49 52.36
N ALA A 163 -23.73 61.96 53.43
CA ALA A 163 -22.44 62.66 53.39
C ALA A 163 -21.22 61.74 53.14
N GLU A 164 -21.35 60.42 53.31
CA GLU A 164 -20.27 59.43 53.24
C GLU A 164 -20.44 58.40 52.11
N ARG A 165 -21.45 58.57 51.24
CA ARG A 165 -21.69 57.63 50.14
C ARG A 165 -20.56 57.66 49.10
N LEU A 166 -20.13 56.47 48.70
CA LEU A 166 -19.08 56.26 47.70
C LEU A 166 -19.62 56.42 46.27
N PRO A 167 -18.78 56.80 45.29
CA PRO A 167 -19.13 56.80 43.87
C PRO A 167 -19.51 55.38 43.40
N THR A 168 -20.51 55.27 42.53
CA THR A 168 -20.94 53.99 41.98
C THR A 168 -19.82 53.34 41.15
N LEU A 169 -19.53 52.08 41.44
CA LEU A 169 -18.50 51.31 40.76
C LEU A 169 -18.97 50.96 39.34
N GLN A 170 -18.37 51.57 38.32
CA GLN A 170 -18.64 51.23 36.92
C GLN A 170 -17.58 50.26 36.39
N LEU A 171 -17.96 49.02 36.10
CA LEU A 171 -17.10 48.10 35.36
C LEU A 171 -17.01 48.55 33.90
N PRO A 172 -15.83 48.49 33.26
CA PRO A 172 -15.72 48.65 31.81
C PRO A 172 -16.53 47.53 31.15
N THR A 173 -17.57 47.89 30.40
CA THR A 173 -18.25 46.95 29.51
C THR A 173 -17.26 46.51 28.43
N PRO A 174 -17.23 45.22 28.05
CA PRO A 174 -16.34 44.75 27.01
C PRO A 174 -16.69 45.46 25.71
N GLN A 175 -15.83 46.40 25.29
CA GLN A 175 -15.89 46.92 23.94
C GLN A 175 -15.55 45.77 23.00
N GLN A 176 -16.53 45.42 22.17
CA GLN A 176 -16.41 44.46 21.09
C GLN A 176 -15.23 44.86 20.20
N ILE A 177 -14.20 44.00 20.18
CA ILE A 177 -13.19 43.95 19.12
C ILE A 177 -13.56 42.79 18.22
#